data_AF-K0TQ57-F1
#
_entry.id   AF-K0TQ57-F1
#
_cell.length_a   1.000
_cell.length_b   1.000
_cell.length_c   1.000
_cell.angle_alpha   90.00
_cell.angle_beta   90.00
_cell.angle_gamma   90.00
#
_symmetry.space_group_name_H-M   'P 1'
#
loop_
_entity.id
_entity.type
_entity.pdbx_description
1 polymer ?
#
loop_
_entity_poly.entity_id
_entity_poly.type
_entity_poly.pdbx_seq_one_letter_code
_entity_poly.pdbx_strand_id
1 'polypeptide(L)'
;MINTLPFGNLEDQDADVAQENFVGDSREATGVVGMSVTYCTAVAVALMDGKEDAVDAVELFPFVESSNVSYQALHNGTVDIHAGAKAKSEIPGVTFSTAYFYGNETAEEDLTMYTLATRKDDFKFSSFVNLVVMSTIKADKDGIGREAHRNMPLISVYGSNIGWALKDAISYSGSYSQILSENFPQSMAATGRNCIHKDGPLRHSIPGIRFQNP
;
A
#
# COMPACT_ATOMS: atom_id res chain seq x y z
N MET A 1 -14.90 6.30 10.28
CA MET A 1 -13.95 5.39 10.93
C MET A 1 -13.67 4.30 9.93
N ILE A 2 -12.40 4.13 9.56
CA ILE A 2 -11.97 3.11 8.60
C ILE A 2 -11.12 2.14 9.37
N ASN A 3 -11.55 0.88 9.38
CA ASN A 3 -10.87 -0.17 10.12
C ASN A 3 -9.87 -0.83 9.18
N THR A 4 -8.59 -0.85 9.56
CA THR A 4 -7.50 -1.28 8.69
C THR A 4 -6.54 -2.22 9.37
N LEU A 5 -5.85 -3.04 8.57
CA LEU A 5 -4.91 -4.06 9.06
C LEU A 5 -3.46 -3.64 8.75
N PRO A 6 -2.64 -3.25 9.74
CA PRO A 6 -1.19 -3.35 9.59
C PRO A 6 -0.73 -4.76 9.96
N PHE A 7 0.29 -5.23 9.24
CA PHE A 7 1.06 -6.39 9.64
C PHE A 7 1.89 -6.07 10.91
N GLY A 8 2.08 -7.03 11.82
CA GLY A 8 3.19 -7.09 12.80
C GLY A 8 3.38 -5.94 13.82
N ASN A 9 3.09 -6.24 15.10
CA ASN A 9 3.21 -5.48 16.36
C ASN A 9 4.15 -4.26 16.43
N LEU A 10 3.58 -3.15 16.94
CA LEU A 10 4.28 -2.14 17.73
C LEU A 10 4.07 -2.45 19.22
N GLU A 11 5.04 -3.10 19.86
CA GLU A 11 5.37 -2.90 21.28
C GLU A 11 6.70 -3.59 21.66
N ASP A 12 7.54 -2.84 22.37
CA ASP A 12 9.00 -2.96 22.60
C ASP A 12 9.46 -4.14 23.50
N GLN A 13 8.78 -5.30 23.55
CA GLN A 13 9.21 -6.40 24.45
C GLN A 13 9.40 -7.80 23.84
N ASP A 14 9.01 -8.07 22.60
CA ASP A 14 9.07 -9.43 22.02
C ASP A 14 9.94 -9.52 20.76
N ALA A 15 11.18 -9.00 20.83
CA ALA A 15 12.14 -9.05 19.72
C ALA A 15 12.55 -10.47 19.28
N ASP A 16 12.30 -11.50 20.10
CA ASP A 16 12.68 -12.89 19.81
C ASP A 16 11.58 -13.71 19.10
N VAL A 17 10.33 -13.25 19.07
CA VAL A 17 9.21 -14.05 18.49
C VAL A 17 8.91 -13.64 17.03
N ALA A 18 9.40 -12.48 16.59
CA ALA A 18 9.17 -11.94 15.24
C ALA A 18 10.03 -12.60 14.13
N GLN A 19 10.98 -13.47 14.48
CA GLN A 19 11.95 -14.02 13.51
C GLN A 19 11.49 -15.27 12.76
N GLU A 20 10.44 -15.98 13.17
CA GLU A 20 10.18 -17.32 12.63
C GLU A 20 9.36 -17.37 11.34
N ASN A 21 8.69 -16.29 10.90
CA ASN A 21 7.65 -16.43 9.84
C ASN A 21 7.69 -15.40 8.70
N PHE A 22 8.82 -14.71 8.49
CA PHE A 22 9.09 -13.97 7.25
C PHE A 22 10.17 -14.71 6.46
N VAL A 23 9.89 -15.08 5.20
CA VAL A 23 10.91 -15.63 4.28
C VAL A 23 11.74 -14.48 3.64
N GLY A 24 11.57 -13.24 4.11
CA GLY A 24 12.35 -12.06 3.72
C GLY A 24 13.07 -11.39 4.89
N ASP A 25 14.02 -10.50 4.60
CA ASP A 25 14.76 -9.69 5.59
C ASP A 25 13.78 -8.97 6.55
N SER A 26 14.03 -8.99 7.86
CA SER A 26 13.16 -8.38 8.88
C SER A 26 12.93 -6.88 8.63
N ARG A 27 13.86 -6.23 7.94
CA ARG A 27 13.75 -4.84 7.49
C ARG A 27 12.71 -4.64 6.39
N GLU A 28 12.54 -5.62 5.50
CA GLU A 28 11.49 -5.59 4.49
C GLU A 28 10.12 -5.68 5.15
N ALA A 29 9.97 -6.56 6.15
CA ALA A 29 8.74 -6.67 6.93
C ALA A 29 8.37 -5.33 7.58
N THR A 30 9.29 -4.70 8.33
CA THR A 30 9.05 -3.40 8.95
C THR A 30 8.70 -2.30 7.94
N GLY A 31 9.39 -2.27 6.79
CA GLY A 31 9.10 -1.28 5.75
C GLY A 31 7.73 -1.48 5.08
N VAL A 32 7.35 -2.72 4.78
CA VAL A 32 6.02 -3.04 4.23
C VAL A 32 4.92 -2.67 5.22
N VAL A 33 5.12 -2.93 6.52
CA VAL A 33 4.19 -2.50 7.58
C VAL A 33 4.00 -0.99 7.56
N GLY A 34 5.10 -0.24 7.55
CA GLY A 34 5.05 1.23 7.52
C GLY A 34 4.33 1.77 6.28
N MET A 35 4.62 1.21 5.09
CA MET A 35 3.87 1.57 3.87
C MET A 35 2.38 1.25 3.99
N SER A 36 2.03 0.10 4.58
CA SER A 36 0.65 -0.33 4.78
C SER A 36 -0.13 0.68 5.63
N VAL A 37 0.47 1.12 6.74
CA VAL A 37 -0.08 2.19 7.59
C VAL A 37 -0.23 3.48 6.80
N THR A 38 0.80 3.91 6.06
CA THR A 38 0.73 5.13 5.24
C THR A 38 -0.42 5.10 4.25
N TYR A 39 -0.63 3.97 3.54
CA TYR A 39 -1.71 3.85 2.57
C TYR A 39 -3.09 3.82 3.22
N CYS A 40 -3.25 3.12 4.34
CA CYS A 40 -4.50 3.11 5.10
C CYS A 40 -4.89 4.51 5.56
N THR A 41 -3.94 5.27 6.10
CA THR A 41 -4.16 6.65 6.51
C THR A 41 -4.40 7.58 5.32
N ALA A 42 -3.69 7.40 4.20
CA ALA A 42 -3.94 8.16 2.98
C ALA A 42 -5.36 7.97 2.46
N VAL A 43 -5.90 6.75 2.52
CA VAL A 43 -7.30 6.47 2.15
C VAL A 43 -8.26 7.20 3.10
N ALA A 44 -7.98 7.21 4.40
CA ALA A 44 -8.82 7.91 5.37
C ALA A 44 -8.82 9.42 5.17
N VAL A 45 -7.64 10.03 5.04
CA VAL A 45 -7.48 11.46 4.75
C VAL A 45 -8.20 11.84 3.46
N ALA A 46 -8.10 11.01 2.42
CA ALA A 46 -8.78 11.23 1.15
C ALA A 46 -10.31 11.15 1.23
N LEU A 47 -10.86 10.32 2.13
CA LEU A 47 -12.31 10.20 2.34
C LEU A 47 -12.87 11.28 3.27
N MET A 48 -12.03 11.88 4.10
CA MET A 48 -12.42 12.81 5.16
C MET A 48 -12.05 14.26 4.83
N ASP A 49 -11.91 14.60 3.54
CA ASP A 49 -11.67 15.97 3.04
C ASP A 49 -10.40 16.60 3.64
N GLY A 50 -9.34 15.79 3.79
CA GLY A 50 -8.03 16.26 4.24
C GLY A 50 -7.95 16.68 5.70
N LYS A 51 -8.97 16.40 6.52
CA LYS A 51 -8.99 16.82 7.92
C LYS A 51 -7.95 16.07 8.77
N GLU A 52 -7.36 16.78 9.73
CA GLU A 52 -6.33 16.23 10.62
C GLU A 52 -6.87 15.09 11.50
N ASP A 53 -8.17 15.12 11.85
CA ASP A 53 -8.86 14.07 12.61
C ASP A 53 -9.02 12.75 11.82
N ALA A 54 -8.73 12.76 10.51
CA ALA A 54 -8.79 11.57 9.68
C ALA A 54 -7.72 10.54 10.06
N VAL A 55 -6.58 10.98 10.61
CA VAL A 55 -5.52 10.09 11.10
C VAL A 55 -6.02 9.32 12.32
N ASP A 56 -6.70 10.01 13.24
CA ASP A 56 -7.28 9.42 14.45
C ASP A 56 -8.50 8.53 14.16
N ALA A 57 -9.08 8.65 12.96
CA ALA A 57 -10.21 7.86 12.50
C ALA A 57 -9.83 6.49 11.91
N VAL A 58 -8.53 6.19 11.81
CA VAL A 58 -8.01 4.89 11.36
C VAL A 58 -7.80 3.98 12.56
N GLU A 59 -8.61 2.94 12.66
CA GLU A 59 -8.39 1.89 13.65
C GLU A 59 -7.52 0.80 13.03
N LEU A 60 -6.36 0.55 13.63
CA LEU A 60 -5.39 -0.44 13.18
C LEU A 60 -5.55 -1.73 14.00
N PHE A 61 -5.86 -2.84 13.34
CA PHE A 61 -6.00 -4.15 13.98
C PHE A 61 -4.86 -5.07 13.55
N PRO A 62 -3.90 -5.40 14.43
CA PRO A 62 -2.85 -6.36 14.10
C PRO A 62 -3.40 -7.79 14.09
N PHE A 63 -3.02 -8.58 13.10
CA PHE A 63 -3.29 -10.02 13.04
C PHE A 63 -2.02 -10.80 12.72
N VAL A 64 -1.94 -12.02 13.26
CA VAL A 64 -0.83 -12.95 12.98
C VAL A 64 -1.14 -13.72 11.70
N GLU A 65 -0.20 -13.75 10.75
CA GLU A 65 -0.33 -14.32 9.40
C GLU A 65 -0.66 -15.83 9.35
N SER A 66 -0.65 -16.54 10.47
CA SER A 66 -0.80 -18.00 10.50
C SER A 66 -2.23 -18.50 10.19
N SER A 67 -3.15 -17.62 9.81
CA SER A 67 -4.55 -17.97 9.56
C SER A 67 -5.24 -17.07 8.53
N ASN A 68 -6.30 -17.58 7.89
CA ASN A 68 -7.21 -16.81 7.03
C ASN A 68 -8.03 -15.75 7.79
N VAL A 69 -7.68 -15.45 9.05
CA VAL A 69 -8.43 -14.56 9.94
C VAL A 69 -8.50 -13.14 9.39
N SER A 70 -7.45 -12.63 8.75
CA SER A 70 -7.48 -11.29 8.12
C SER A 70 -8.53 -11.20 7.00
N TYR A 71 -8.63 -12.22 6.16
CA TYR A 71 -9.67 -12.30 5.14
C TYR A 71 -11.06 -12.54 5.72
N GLN A 72 -11.19 -13.31 6.80
CA GLN A 72 -12.45 -13.46 7.53
C GLN A 72 -12.91 -12.13 8.16
N ALA A 73 -12.00 -11.37 8.75
CA ALA A 73 -12.29 -10.04 9.30
C ALA A 73 -12.77 -9.08 8.20
N LEU A 74 -12.14 -9.13 7.02
CA LEU A 74 -12.57 -8.37 5.85
C LEU A 74 -13.98 -8.79 5.39
N HIS A 75 -14.23 -10.09 5.28
CA HIS A 75 -15.54 -10.63 4.88
C HIS A 75 -16.67 -10.31 5.87
N ASN A 76 -16.37 -10.36 7.16
CA ASN A 76 -17.33 -10.08 8.22
C ASN A 76 -17.58 -8.57 8.41
N GLY A 77 -16.85 -7.71 7.70
CA GLY A 77 -16.95 -6.27 7.85
C GLY A 77 -16.31 -5.73 9.13
N THR A 78 -15.51 -6.54 9.83
CA THR A 78 -14.71 -6.09 10.98
C THR A 78 -13.69 -5.04 10.55
N VAL A 79 -13.10 -5.25 9.37
CA VAL A 79 -12.19 -4.29 8.73
C VAL A 79 -12.63 -3.96 7.32
N ASP A 80 -12.31 -2.75 6.87
CA ASP A 80 -12.60 -2.26 5.52
C ASP A 80 -11.45 -2.55 4.56
N ILE A 81 -10.22 -2.52 5.05
CA ILE A 81 -9.00 -2.73 4.26
C ILE A 81 -8.09 -3.73 4.97
N HIS A 82 -7.73 -4.80 4.27
CA HIS A 82 -6.60 -5.64 4.62
C HIS A 82 -5.36 -5.14 3.87
N ALA A 83 -4.51 -4.35 4.55
CA ALA A 83 -3.26 -3.87 3.97
C ALA A 83 -2.12 -4.88 4.17
N GLY A 84 -1.11 -4.85 3.30
CA GLY A 84 -0.07 -5.87 3.23
C GLY A 84 -0.53 -7.19 2.62
N ALA A 85 -1.73 -7.24 2.04
CA ALA A 85 -2.25 -8.47 1.45
C ALA A 85 -1.38 -8.90 0.26
N LYS A 86 -0.84 -10.13 0.33
CA LYS A 86 -0.10 -10.75 -0.77
C LYS A 86 -1.08 -11.13 -1.89
N ALA A 87 -0.97 -10.49 -3.04
CA ALA A 87 -1.85 -10.76 -4.18
C ALA A 87 -1.68 -12.21 -4.62
N LYS A 88 -2.79 -12.94 -4.65
CA LYS A 88 -2.86 -14.33 -5.10
C LYS A 88 -4.02 -14.46 -6.10
N SER A 89 -3.94 -15.45 -6.98
CA SER A 89 -5.03 -15.74 -7.89
C SER A 89 -6.29 -16.11 -7.09
N GLU A 90 -7.29 -15.23 -7.18
CA GLU A 90 -8.67 -15.40 -6.72
C GLU A 90 -8.86 -15.82 -5.25
N ILE A 91 -8.91 -14.83 -4.36
CA ILE A 91 -9.56 -15.00 -3.05
C ILE A 91 -11.04 -14.65 -3.22
N PRO A 92 -11.98 -15.61 -3.01
CA PRO A 92 -13.40 -15.36 -3.18
C PRO A 92 -13.86 -14.14 -2.39
N GLY A 93 -14.62 -13.25 -3.01
CA GLY A 93 -15.17 -12.06 -2.34
C GLY A 93 -14.16 -10.96 -1.99
N VAL A 94 -12.93 -11.03 -2.47
CA VAL A 94 -11.88 -10.00 -2.27
C VAL A 94 -11.51 -9.35 -3.60
N THR A 95 -11.21 -8.06 -3.55
CA THR A 95 -10.61 -7.28 -4.64
C THR A 95 -9.31 -6.65 -4.16
N PHE A 96 -8.24 -6.81 -4.95
CA PHE A 96 -6.92 -6.25 -4.68
C PHE A 96 -6.71 -4.93 -5.43
N SER A 97 -6.04 -3.98 -4.80
CA SER A 97 -5.51 -2.80 -5.48
C SER A 97 -4.33 -3.16 -6.39
N THR A 98 -3.86 -2.18 -7.17
CA THR A 98 -2.49 -2.18 -7.70
C THR A 98 -1.51 -2.48 -6.58
N ALA A 99 -0.50 -3.30 -6.87
CA ALA A 99 0.58 -3.57 -5.94
C ALA A 99 1.37 -2.29 -5.64
N TYR A 100 1.52 -1.98 -4.36
CA TYR A 100 2.32 -0.84 -3.91
C TYR A 100 3.73 -1.25 -3.50
N PHE A 101 4.00 -2.53 -3.31
CA PHE A 101 5.34 -3.01 -3.05
C PHE A 101 5.52 -4.42 -3.63
N TYR A 102 6.68 -4.66 -4.19
CA TYR A 102 7.13 -5.94 -4.71
C TYR A 102 8.23 -6.48 -3.79
N GLY A 103 8.02 -7.67 -3.28
CA GLY A 103 8.98 -8.36 -2.41
C GLY A 103 10.26 -8.73 -3.14
N ASN A 104 11.29 -9.01 -2.34
CA ASN A 104 12.58 -9.44 -2.85
C ASN A 104 12.70 -10.97 -2.83
N GLU A 105 12.01 -11.64 -3.76
CA GLU A 105 12.27 -13.06 -3.99
C GLU A 105 13.57 -13.32 -4.73
N THR A 106 14.22 -14.41 -4.34
CA THR A 106 15.25 -15.06 -5.16
C THR A 106 14.66 -15.52 -6.51
N ALA A 107 15.50 -15.84 -7.49
CA ALA A 107 15.03 -16.23 -8.83
C ALA A 107 14.20 -17.54 -8.85
N GLU A 108 14.12 -18.26 -7.73
CA GLU A 108 13.41 -19.54 -7.57
C GLU A 108 12.06 -19.41 -6.86
N GLU A 109 11.72 -18.23 -6.32
CA GLU A 109 10.48 -17.97 -5.57
C GLU A 109 9.50 -17.10 -6.38
N ASP A 110 8.21 -17.33 -6.15
CA ASP A 110 7.13 -16.57 -6.80
C ASP A 110 7.10 -15.12 -6.34
N LEU A 111 6.97 -14.18 -7.28
CA LEU A 111 6.93 -12.75 -6.99
C LEU A 111 5.82 -12.38 -5.98
N THR A 112 6.19 -11.89 -4.80
CA THR A 112 5.24 -11.37 -3.81
C THR A 112 4.89 -9.94 -4.18
N MET A 113 3.59 -9.72 -4.32
CA MET A 113 3.00 -8.42 -4.60
C MET A 113 2.15 -8.00 -3.41
N TYR A 114 2.56 -6.96 -2.70
CA TYR A 114 1.82 -6.41 -1.57
C TYR A 114 0.80 -5.39 -2.07
N THR A 115 -0.43 -5.57 -1.65
CA THR A 115 -1.62 -4.83 -2.11
C THR A 115 -2.51 -4.45 -0.93
N LEU A 116 -3.48 -3.57 -1.20
CA LEU A 116 -4.63 -3.38 -0.33
C LEU A 116 -5.76 -4.29 -0.81
N ALA A 117 -6.28 -5.11 0.09
CA ALA A 117 -7.44 -5.97 -0.17
C ALA A 117 -8.71 -5.36 0.42
N THR A 118 -9.78 -5.36 -0.36
CA THR A 118 -11.12 -4.85 -0.01
C THR A 118 -12.19 -5.89 -0.36
N ARG A 119 -13.40 -5.74 0.16
CA ARG A 119 -14.52 -6.62 -0.20
C ARG A 119 -14.94 -6.40 -1.67
N LYS A 120 -15.19 -7.49 -2.40
CA LYS A 120 -15.54 -7.45 -3.84
C LYS A 120 -16.92 -6.86 -4.13
N ASP A 121 -17.84 -6.93 -3.19
CA ASP A 121 -19.18 -6.36 -3.32
C ASP A 121 -19.21 -4.83 -3.17
N ASP A 122 -18.18 -4.23 -2.56
CA ASP A 122 -18.01 -2.77 -2.47
C ASP A 122 -17.08 -2.22 -3.57
N PHE A 123 -17.50 -2.41 -4.83
CA PHE A 123 -16.69 -2.01 -5.99
C PHE A 123 -16.33 -0.51 -6.01
N LYS A 124 -17.18 0.36 -5.45
CA LYS A 124 -16.93 1.81 -5.38
C LYS A 124 -15.78 2.09 -4.42
N PHE A 125 -15.81 1.50 -3.22
CA PHE A 125 -14.73 1.63 -2.26
C PHE A 125 -13.45 0.97 -2.76
N SER A 126 -13.51 -0.25 -3.32
CA SER A 126 -12.35 -0.92 -3.92
C SER A 126 -11.69 -0.07 -5.01
N SER A 127 -12.49 0.52 -5.90
CA SER A 127 -11.97 1.39 -6.96
C SER A 127 -11.39 2.69 -6.40
N PHE A 128 -11.92 3.21 -5.30
CA PHE A 128 -11.38 4.40 -4.63
C PHE A 128 -10.05 4.10 -3.96
N VAL A 129 -9.96 3.00 -3.20
CA VAL A 129 -8.72 2.51 -2.58
C VAL A 129 -7.63 2.29 -3.63
N ASN A 130 -7.97 1.67 -4.75
CA ASN A 130 -7.04 1.51 -5.88
C ASN A 130 -6.59 2.86 -6.46
N LEU A 131 -7.49 3.83 -6.55
CA LEU A 131 -7.17 5.16 -7.07
C LEU A 131 -6.21 5.92 -6.14
N VAL A 132 -6.32 5.76 -4.83
CA VAL A 132 -5.37 6.31 -3.86
C VAL A 132 -3.97 5.71 -4.08
N VAL A 133 -3.85 4.39 -4.25
CA VAL A 133 -2.56 3.75 -4.56
C VAL A 133 -2.00 4.27 -5.89
N MET A 134 -2.82 4.33 -6.93
CA MET A 134 -2.38 4.85 -8.23
C MET A 134 -1.99 6.34 -8.18
N SER A 135 -2.56 7.11 -7.26
CA SER A 135 -2.28 8.53 -7.12
C SER A 135 -0.84 8.79 -6.66
N THR A 136 -0.29 7.96 -5.77
CA THR A 136 1.09 8.10 -5.29
C THR A 136 2.09 7.82 -6.41
N ILE A 137 1.78 6.83 -7.25
CA ILE A 137 2.56 6.47 -8.45
C ILE A 137 2.51 7.60 -9.49
N LYS A 138 1.30 8.15 -9.73
CA LYS A 138 1.12 9.27 -10.66
C LYS A 138 1.84 10.51 -10.18
N ALA A 139 1.73 10.83 -8.89
CA ALA A 139 2.37 11.96 -8.27
C ALA A 139 3.90 11.87 -8.45
N ASP A 140 4.47 10.69 -8.21
CA ASP A 140 5.91 10.48 -8.39
C ASP A 140 6.38 10.63 -9.84
N LYS A 141 5.59 10.11 -10.79
CA LYS A 141 5.85 10.27 -12.22
C LYS A 141 5.87 11.74 -12.65
N ASP A 142 4.99 12.55 -12.09
CA ASP A 142 4.86 13.97 -12.40
C ASP A 142 5.79 14.87 -11.57
N GLY A 143 6.57 14.30 -10.64
CA GLY A 143 7.37 15.09 -9.70
C GLY A 143 6.54 15.88 -8.67
N ILE A 144 5.32 15.40 -8.38
CA ILE A 144 4.43 15.95 -7.36
C ILE A 144 4.69 15.22 -6.04
N GLY A 145 5.26 15.93 -5.06
CA GLY A 145 5.36 15.47 -3.67
C GLY A 145 4.34 16.17 -2.75
N ARG A 146 4.47 15.96 -1.44
CA ARG A 146 3.60 16.60 -0.41
C ARG A 146 3.42 18.10 -0.63
N GLU A 147 4.53 18.83 -0.80
CA GLU A 147 4.52 20.29 -0.98
C GLU A 147 3.80 20.75 -2.26
N ALA A 148 3.75 19.88 -3.27
CA ALA A 148 3.13 20.15 -4.56
C ALA A 148 1.77 19.46 -4.71
N HIS A 149 1.19 18.89 -3.64
CA HIS A 149 -0.03 18.07 -3.70
C HIS A 149 -1.21 18.76 -4.40
N ARG A 150 -1.28 20.09 -4.34
CA ARG A 150 -2.28 20.91 -5.05
C ARG A 150 -2.23 20.78 -6.56
N ASN A 151 -1.15 20.26 -7.14
CA ASN A 151 -1.02 19.98 -8.57
C ASN A 151 -1.66 18.64 -8.97
N MET A 152 -2.06 17.79 -8.02
CA MET A 152 -2.82 16.57 -8.33
C MET A 152 -4.16 16.91 -8.99
N PRO A 153 -4.64 16.11 -9.95
CA PRO A 153 -5.94 16.34 -10.58
C PRO A 153 -7.09 16.16 -9.59
N LEU A 154 -8.19 16.88 -9.84
CA LEU A 154 -9.46 16.62 -9.16
C LEU A 154 -10.12 15.36 -9.73
N ILE A 155 -10.88 14.65 -8.90
CA ILE A 155 -11.65 13.48 -9.34
C ILE A 155 -13.15 13.79 -9.33
N SER A 156 -13.83 13.64 -10.47
CA SER A 156 -15.27 13.93 -10.56
C SER A 156 -16.14 12.68 -10.43
N VAL A 157 -15.57 11.48 -10.60
CA VAL A 157 -16.31 10.21 -10.72
C VAL A 157 -17.06 9.80 -9.45
N TYR A 158 -16.65 10.31 -8.29
CA TYR A 158 -17.29 10.03 -7.00
C TYR A 158 -18.09 11.22 -6.44
N GLY A 159 -18.39 12.22 -7.28
CA GLY A 159 -19.09 13.43 -6.89
C GLY A 159 -18.16 14.52 -6.33
N SER A 160 -18.72 15.72 -6.14
CA SER A 160 -17.98 16.93 -5.75
C SER A 160 -17.35 16.84 -4.36
N ASN A 161 -17.97 16.09 -3.45
CA ASN A 161 -17.59 16.04 -2.04
C ASN A 161 -16.24 15.37 -1.80
N ILE A 162 -15.77 14.54 -2.73
CA ILE A 162 -14.44 13.92 -2.65
C ILE A 162 -13.56 14.31 -3.83
N GLY A 163 -13.87 15.45 -4.47
CA GLY A 163 -13.11 15.95 -5.61
C GLY A 163 -11.63 16.20 -5.31
N TRP A 164 -11.33 16.54 -4.05
CA TRP A 164 -10.00 16.81 -3.54
C TRP A 164 -9.27 15.58 -3.00
N ALA A 165 -9.92 14.41 -2.97
CA ALA A 165 -9.39 13.20 -2.35
C ALA A 165 -7.95 12.85 -2.75
N LEU A 166 -7.57 13.01 -4.03
CA LEU A 166 -6.20 12.72 -4.47
C LEU A 166 -5.19 13.78 -4.01
N LYS A 167 -5.61 15.05 -3.92
CA LYS A 167 -4.77 16.11 -3.35
C LYS A 167 -4.55 15.87 -1.87
N ASP A 168 -5.56 15.38 -1.17
CA ASP A 168 -5.52 15.12 0.27
C ASP A 168 -4.73 13.83 0.59
N ALA A 169 -4.88 12.79 -0.24
CA ALA A 169 -4.04 11.61 -0.16
C ALA A 169 -2.54 11.99 -0.28
N ILE A 170 -2.19 12.84 -1.25
CA ILE A 170 -0.80 13.23 -1.50
C ILE A 170 -0.30 14.28 -0.50
N SER A 171 -1.16 15.12 0.08
CA SER A 171 -0.74 16.05 1.14
C SER A 171 -0.21 15.28 2.35
N TYR A 172 -0.87 14.18 2.71
CA TYR A 172 -0.45 13.29 3.79
C TYR A 172 0.69 12.36 3.36
N SER A 173 0.45 11.52 2.36
CA SER A 173 1.38 10.42 2.03
C SER A 173 2.61 10.87 1.24
N GLY A 174 2.46 11.90 0.41
CA GLY A 174 3.47 12.27 -0.58
C GLY A 174 3.47 11.36 -1.82
N SER A 175 4.52 11.46 -2.62
CA SER A 175 4.72 10.60 -3.78
C SER A 175 5.11 9.18 -3.37
N TYR A 176 4.99 8.23 -4.29
CA TYR A 176 5.44 6.86 -4.07
C TYR A 176 6.90 6.77 -3.56
N SER A 177 7.82 7.52 -4.18
CA SER A 177 9.22 7.52 -3.74
C SER A 177 9.41 8.10 -2.34
N GLN A 178 8.59 9.07 -1.93
CA GLN A 178 8.61 9.60 -0.56
C GLN A 178 8.18 8.52 0.45
N ILE A 179 7.04 7.88 0.19
CA ILE A 179 6.54 6.76 1.02
C ILE A 179 7.60 5.67 1.13
N LEU A 180 8.22 5.29 0.02
CA LEU A 180 9.25 4.26 0.00
C LEU A 180 10.49 4.67 0.81
N SER A 181 10.95 5.92 0.68
CA SER A 181 12.14 6.42 1.40
C SER A 181 11.94 6.60 2.90
N GLU A 182 10.70 6.78 3.35
CA GLU A 182 10.37 6.90 4.78
C GLU A 182 10.29 5.55 5.48
N ASN A 183 9.93 4.52 4.72
CA ASN A 183 9.70 3.18 5.25
C ASN A 183 10.89 2.22 5.02
N PHE A 184 11.79 2.55 4.08
CA PHE A 184 12.95 1.73 3.76
C PHE A 184 14.25 2.54 3.76
N PRO A 185 15.39 1.94 4.17
CA PRO A 185 16.70 2.56 4.01
C PRO A 185 16.96 2.93 2.53
N GLN A 186 17.70 4.03 2.28
CA GLN A 186 17.98 4.54 0.93
C GLN A 186 18.57 3.49 -0.05
N SER A 187 19.29 2.48 0.45
CA SER A 187 19.84 1.39 -0.37
C SER A 187 18.78 0.49 -1.01
N MET A 188 17.59 0.38 -0.40
CA MET A 188 16.46 -0.43 -0.91
C MET A 188 15.43 0.40 -1.65
N ALA A 189 15.27 1.70 -1.31
CA ALA A 189 14.28 2.58 -1.91
C ALA A 189 14.57 2.97 -3.38
N ALA A 190 15.81 2.75 -3.86
CA ALA A 190 16.26 3.31 -5.15
C ALA A 190 16.60 2.26 -6.23
N THR A 191 16.37 0.96 -6.00
CA THR A 191 16.74 -0.08 -6.97
C THR A 191 15.69 -1.19 -7.12
N GLY A 192 15.56 -1.74 -8.33
CA GLY A 192 14.78 -2.96 -8.57
C GLY A 192 13.31 -2.75 -8.96
N ARG A 193 12.43 -3.65 -8.46
CA ARG A 193 11.01 -3.78 -8.87
C ARG A 193 10.12 -2.65 -8.36
N ASN A 194 10.58 -1.92 -7.34
CA ASN A 194 9.86 -0.80 -6.72
C ASN A 194 10.28 0.57 -7.28
N CYS A 195 10.93 0.63 -8.45
CA CYS A 195 11.30 1.90 -9.07
C CYS A 195 10.27 2.37 -10.11
N ILE A 196 9.83 3.62 -10.01
CA ILE A 196 8.97 4.24 -11.02
C ILE A 196 9.82 4.76 -12.18
N HIS A 197 9.45 4.37 -13.40
CA HIS A 197 10.10 4.84 -14.61
C HIS A 197 9.40 6.11 -15.13
N LYS A 198 10.15 7.22 -15.26
CA LYS A 198 9.59 8.54 -15.62
C LYS A 198 9.21 8.64 -17.10
N ASP A 199 9.98 7.98 -17.97
CA ASP A 199 9.88 8.14 -19.44
C ASP A 199 9.35 6.91 -20.19
N GLY A 200 8.70 5.98 -19.50
CA GLY A 200 8.16 4.76 -20.13
C GLY A 200 7.03 4.10 -19.35
N PRO A 201 6.54 2.94 -19.81
CA PRO A 201 5.55 2.18 -19.06
C PRO A 201 6.12 1.77 -17.70
N LEU A 202 5.24 1.65 -16.70
CA LEU A 202 5.60 0.95 -15.46
C LEU A 202 6.16 -0.41 -15.85
N ARG A 203 7.38 -0.72 -15.41
CA ARG A 203 7.97 -2.02 -15.71
C ARG A 203 7.16 -3.06 -14.96
N HIS A 204 6.25 -3.73 -15.65
CA HIS A 204 5.79 -5.03 -15.18
C HIS A 204 7.02 -5.93 -15.12
N SER A 205 7.31 -6.48 -13.94
CA SER A 205 8.32 -7.51 -13.75
C SER A 205 8.10 -8.59 -14.81
N ILE A 206 9.03 -8.73 -15.76
CA ILE A 206 9.07 -9.94 -16.58
C ILE A 206 9.71 -11.00 -15.69
N PRO A 207 9.00 -12.07 -15.31
CA PRO A 207 9.63 -13.18 -14.61
C PRO A 207 10.73 -13.75 -15.51
N GLY A 208 11.97 -13.85 -15.00
CA GLY A 208 12.98 -14.72 -15.61
C GLY A 208 13.94 -14.13 -16.67
N ILE A 209 14.00 -12.83 -16.94
CA ILE A 209 15.06 -12.27 -17.82
C ILE A 209 16.04 -11.42 -17.00
N ARG A 210 17.17 -12.03 -16.63
CA ARG A 210 18.36 -11.28 -16.22
C ARG A 210 18.88 -10.53 -17.45
N PHE A 211 18.88 -9.19 -17.41
CA PHE A 211 19.79 -8.44 -18.27
C PHE A 211 21.20 -8.72 -17.76
N GLN A 212 21.93 -9.61 -18.44
CA GLN A 212 23.38 -9.61 -18.35
C GLN A 212 23.85 -8.28 -18.90
N ASN A 213 24.30 -7.38 -18.01
CA ASN A 213 25.08 -6.24 -18.47
C ASN A 213 26.42 -6.78 -19.02
N PRO A 214 26.90 -6.26 -20.16
CA PRO A 214 28.21 -6.61 -20.71
C PRO A 214 29.36 -6.18 -19.80
#